data_AF-A0A8J8DSG2-F1
#
_entry.id   AF-A0A8J8DSG2-F1
#
_cell.length_a   1.000
_cell.length_b   1.000
_cell.length_c   1.000
_cell.angle_alpha   90.00
_cell.angle_beta   90.00
_cell.angle_gamma   90.00
#
_symmetry.space_group_name_H-M   'P 1'
#
loop_
_entity.id
_entity.type
_entity.pdbx_description
1 polymer ?
#
loop_
_entity_poly.entity_id
_entity_poly.type
_entity_poly.pdbx_seq_one_letter_code
_entity_poly.pdbx_strand_id
1 'polypeptide(L)' 'MVGAMREKVLGRSKLWGRGYTTVPVTVRRVLGIEEGDKIRWIFTDDGKVVVEREEGE' A
#
# COMPACT_ATOMS: atom_id res chain seq x y z
N MET A 1 18.10 8.12 17.76
CA MET A 1 18.14 8.77 16.44
C MET A 1 17.20 7.99 15.53
N VAL A 2 15.94 8.41 15.43
CA VAL A 2 15.01 7.81 14.46
C VAL A 2 15.39 8.41 13.11
N GLY A 3 16.08 7.65 12.27
CA GLY A 3 16.42 8.12 10.92
C GLY A 3 15.13 8.49 10.20
N ALA A 4 15.08 9.68 9.61
CA ALA A 4 13.91 10.13 8.85
C ALA A 4 13.58 9.08 7.78
N MET A 5 12.39 8.49 7.86
CA MET A 5 11.92 7.54 6.85
C MET A 5 11.77 8.31 5.53
N ARG A 6 12.65 8.02 4.57
CA ARG A 6 12.57 8.62 3.24
C ARG A 6 11.43 7.95 2.47
N GLU A 7 10.40 8.73 2.16
CA GLU A 7 9.29 8.26 1.35
C GLU A 7 9.75 8.04 -0.10
N LYS A 8 9.34 6.91 -0.67
CA LYS A 8 9.61 6.60 -2.08
C LYS A 8 8.30 6.21 -2.75
N VAL A 9 7.99 6.88 -3.86
CA VAL A 9 6.86 6.51 -4.70
C VAL A 9 7.19 5.21 -5.45
N LEU A 10 6.46 4.13 -5.15
CA LEU A 10 6.64 2.82 -5.79
C LEU A 10 5.79 2.62 -7.06
N GLY A 11 4.78 3.47 -7.26
CA GLY A 11 3.92 3.45 -8.43
C GLY A 11 2.78 4.46 -8.33
N ARG A 12 2.04 4.62 -9.43
CA ARG A 12 0.81 5.42 -9.49
C ARG A 12 -0.25 4.58 -10.19
N SER A 13 -1.47 4.64 -9.68
CA SER A 13 -2.63 3.94 -10.26
C SER A 13 -3.81 4.90 -10.36
N LYS A 14 -4.66 4.67 -11.35
CA LYS A 14 -5.93 5.38 -11.49
C LYS A 14 -7.01 4.64 -10.69
N LEU A 15 -7.90 5.38 -10.05
CA LEU A 15 -9.13 4.82 -9.49
C LEU A 15 -10.13 4.49 -10.61
N TRP A 16 -10.74 3.33 -10.49
CA TRP A 16 -11.76 2.82 -11.39
C TRP A 16 -13.14 2.85 -10.70
N GLY A 17 -14.15 2.32 -11.41
CA GLY A 17 -15.50 2.22 -10.85
C GLY A 17 -15.52 1.51 -9.51
N ARG A 18 -16.42 1.94 -8.62
CA ARG A 18 -16.59 1.39 -7.25
C ARG A 18 -15.35 1.53 -6.36
N GLY A 19 -14.42 2.42 -6.69
CA GLY A 19 -13.27 2.73 -5.83
C GLY A 19 -12.12 1.74 -5.91
N TYR A 20 -12.15 0.81 -6.87
CA TYR A 20 -11.05 -0.13 -7.07
C TYR A 20 -9.84 0.53 -7.73
N THR A 21 -8.64 0.06 -7.36
CA THR A 21 -7.40 0.42 -8.02
C THR A 21 -6.53 -0.81 -8.21
N THR A 22 -5.63 -0.75 -9.19
CA THR A 22 -4.62 -1.78 -9.38
C THR A 22 -3.46 -1.53 -8.42
N VAL A 23 -3.08 -2.51 -7.60
CA VAL A 23 -1.82 -2.45 -6.84
C VAL A 23 -0.65 -2.58 -7.82
N PRO A 24 0.26 -1.60 -7.95
CA PRO A 24 1.37 -1.66 -8.91
C PRO A 24 2.24 -2.90 -8.69
N VAL A 25 2.79 -3.47 -9.78
CA VAL A 25 3.62 -4.70 -9.71
C VAL A 25 4.80 -4.56 -8.75
N THR A 26 5.43 -3.39 -8.70
CA THR A 26 6.53 -3.10 -7.77
C THR A 26 6.07 -3.15 -6.32
N VAL A 27 4.89 -2.62 -6.02
CA VAL A 27 4.31 -2.65 -4.67
C VAL A 27 4.03 -4.09 -4.25
N ARG A 28 3.40 -4.89 -5.13
CA ARG A 28 3.14 -6.32 -4.87
C ARG A 28 4.41 -7.10 -4.55
N ARG A 29 5.47 -6.88 -5.34
CA ARG A 29 6.77 -7.56 -5.16
C ARG A 29 7.47 -7.14 -3.87
N VAL A 30 7.43 -5.85 -3.52
CA VAL A 30 8.09 -5.33 -2.31
C VAL A 30 7.36 -5.79 -1.04
N LEU A 31 6.02 -5.82 -1.07
CA LEU A 31 5.20 -6.19 0.09
C LEU A 31 4.85 -7.69 0.14
N GLY A 32 5.21 -8.47 -0.90
CA GLY A 32 4.85 -9.89 -1.00
C GLY A 32 3.34 -10.12 -1.05
N ILE A 33 2.58 -9.23 -1.73
CA ILE A 33 1.12 -9.31 -1.83
C ILE A 33 0.74 -10.25 -2.97
N GLU A 34 -0.07 -11.26 -2.64
CA GLU A 34 -0.63 -12.22 -3.59
C GLU A 34 -2.16 -12.10 -3.70
N GLU A 35 -2.76 -12.87 -4.61
CA GLU A 35 -4.21 -12.95 -4.72
C GLU A 35 -4.80 -13.59 -3.46
N GLY A 36 -5.81 -12.96 -2.86
CA GLY A 36 -6.44 -13.42 -1.62
C GLY A 36 -5.89 -12.77 -0.35
N ASP A 37 -4.72 -12.11 -0.42
CA ASP A 37 -4.20 -11.34 0.72
C ASP A 37 -5.11 -10.16 1.06
N LYS A 38 -5.18 -9.83 2.36
CA LYS A 38 -5.85 -8.63 2.85
C LYS A 38 -4.86 -7.46 2.80
N ILE A 39 -5.38 -6.26 2.55
CA ILE A 39 -4.61 -5.01 2.59
C ILE A 39 -5.20 -4.13 3.69
N ARG A 40 -4.37 -3.79 4.67
CA ARG A 40 -4.72 -2.84 5.73
C ARG A 40 -4.40 -1.43 5.26
N TRP A 41 -5.35 -0.52 5.47
CA TRP A 41 -5.24 0.89 5.15
C TRP A 41 -5.14 1.68 6.46
N ILE A 42 -4.05 2.42 6.63
CA ILE A 42 -3.76 3.16 7.87
C ILE A 42 -3.71 4.64 7.54
N PHE A 43 -4.51 5.45 8.24
CA PHE A 43 -4.44 6.90 8.19
C PHE A 43 -3.52 7.40 9.31
N THR A 44 -2.45 8.10 8.95
CA THR A 44 -1.44 8.58 9.89
C THR A 44 -1.76 10.00 10.37
N ASP A 45 -1.22 10.39 11.53
CA ASP A 45 -1.43 11.72 12.10
C ASP A 45 -0.87 12.87 11.23
N ASP A 46 0.08 12.58 10.33
CA ASP A 46 0.61 13.53 9.36
C ASP A 46 -0.21 13.60 8.05
N GLY A 47 -1.39 12.97 8.03
CA GLY A 47 -2.36 13.09 6.94
C GLY A 47 -2.06 12.21 5.72
N LYS A 48 -1.34 11.11 5.90
CA LYS A 48 -1.01 10.16 4.82
C LYS A 48 -1.80 8.87 4.98
N VAL A 49 -1.87 8.12 3.87
CA VAL A 49 -2.42 6.78 3.85
C VAL A 49 -1.29 5.80 3.58
N VAL A 50 -1.10 4.87 4.51
CA VAL A 50 -0.12 3.76 4.40
C VAL A 50 -0.88 2.47 4.11
N VAL A 51 -0.30 1.64 3.25
CA VAL A 51 -0.81 0.30 2.95
C VAL A 51 0.13 -0.74 3.54
N GLU A 52 -0.44 -1.69 4.27
CA GLU A 52 0.27 -2.84 4.82
C GLU A 52 -0.35 -4.13 4.30
N ARG A 53 0.49 -5.15 4.07
CA ARG A 53 0.00 -6.50 3.87
C ARG A 53 -0.57 -7.00 5.20
N GLU A 54 -1.75 -7.59 5.15
CA GLU A 54 -2.36 -8.27 6.27
C GLU A 54 -2.55 -9.73 5.87
N GLU A 55 -2.05 -10.65 6.68
CA GLU A 55 -2.26 -12.07 6.43
C GLU A 55 -3.76 -12.37 6.45
N GLY A 56 -4.22 -13.13 5.46
CA GLY A 56 -5.58 -13.67 5.47
C GLY A 56 -5.79 -14.58 6.68
N GLU A 57 -7.04 -14.72 7.11
CA GLU A 57 -7.42 -15.79 8.05
C GLU A 57 -7.42 -17.14 7.33
#